data_AF-A0A1B6EYY4-F1
#
_entry.id   AF-A0A1B6EYY4-F1
#
_cell.length_a   1.000
_cell.length_b   1.000
_cell.length_c   1.000
_cell.angle_alpha   90.00
_cell.angle_beta   90.00
_cell.angle_gamma   90.00
#
_symmetry.space_group_name_H-M   'P 1'
#
loop_
_entity.id
_entity.type
_entity.pdbx_description
1 polymer ?
#
loop_
_entity_poly.entity_id
_entity_poly.type
_entity_poly.pdbx_seq_one_letter_code
_entity_poly.pdbx_strand_id
1 'polypeptide(L)'
;MFLFDVLILTILFVKCQGVYINGKEYDMYHYSKNGVSHRYLHQKHFSSLPWVARSVYNKTYLTTGWDSFDLETNPEVDDNGQAFLAGYLEGVETHEAIYDHYFNTLKSSCDNKTKLCQRINHYLDTNIEWIKGMVEQHAANDLYWNQVNLFYLQMAGIVFGYNSVAPADKTLT
;
A
#
# COMPACT_ATOMS: atom_id res chain seq x y z
N MET A 1 6.58 45.95 -26.07
CA MET A 1 7.44 44.82 -25.67
C MET A 1 7.29 44.65 -24.16
N PHE A 2 6.13 44.15 -23.74
CA PHE A 2 5.90 43.75 -22.35
C PHE A 2 6.04 42.23 -22.34
N LEU A 3 7.10 41.76 -21.69
CA LEU A 3 7.22 40.36 -21.32
C LEU A 3 6.01 40.05 -20.45
N PHE A 4 5.07 39.29 -21.01
CA PHE A 4 4.19 38.42 -20.24
C PHE A 4 5.09 37.34 -19.64
N ASP A 5 5.77 37.66 -18.53
CA ASP A 5 6.24 36.66 -17.60
C ASP A 5 5.01 36.03 -16.97
N VAL A 6 4.41 35.10 -17.72
CA VAL A 6 3.44 34.14 -17.21
C VAL A 6 4.23 33.26 -16.27
N LEU A 7 4.31 33.70 -15.01
CA LEU A 7 4.60 32.84 -13.89
C LEU A 7 3.49 31.78 -13.88
N ILE A 8 3.74 30.64 -14.55
CA ILE A 8 2.90 29.45 -14.46
C ILE A 8 3.03 28.98 -13.01
N LEU A 9 2.22 29.55 -12.13
CA LEU A 9 1.98 29.05 -10.80
C LEU A 9 1.21 27.74 -11.01
N THR A 10 1.92 26.62 -11.21
CA THR A 10 1.33 25.30 -11.08
C THR A 10 0.81 25.21 -9.65
N ILE A 11 -0.49 25.41 -9.48
CA ILE A 11 -1.17 25.28 -8.20
C ILE A 11 -1.02 23.82 -7.77
N LEU A 12 -0.06 23.57 -6.88
CA LEU A 12 0.06 22.30 -6.16
C LEU A 12 -1.17 22.21 -5.25
N PHE A 13 -2.21 21.50 -5.70
CA PHE A 13 -3.33 21.14 -4.84
C PHE A 13 -2.85 20.05 -3.88
N VAL A 14 -2.31 20.45 -2.74
CA VAL A 14 -2.04 19.54 -1.63
C VAL A 14 -3.39 19.20 -0.99
N LYS A 15 -3.84 17.97 -1.14
CA LYS A 15 -5.00 17.44 -0.41
C LYS A 15 -4.50 16.85 0.90
N CYS A 16 -5.05 17.34 2.02
CA CYS A 16 -4.87 16.71 3.32
C CYS A 16 -6.19 16.04 3.72
N GLN A 17 -6.13 14.78 4.14
CA GLN A 17 -7.28 13.99 4.56
C GLN A 17 -6.94 13.22 5.83
N GLY A 18 -7.80 13.31 6.84
CA GLY A 18 -7.75 12.41 7.99
C GLY A 18 -8.16 11.00 7.57
N VAL A 19 -7.34 10.01 7.89
CA VAL A 19 -7.56 8.59 7.57
C VAL A 19 -7.41 7.74 8.83
N TYR A 20 -8.24 6.70 8.92
CA TYR A 20 -8.18 5.73 10.02
C TYR A 20 -7.60 4.42 9.48
N ILE A 21 -6.39 4.08 9.92
CA ILE A 21 -5.62 2.95 9.40
C ILE A 21 -5.32 2.02 10.58
N ASN A 22 -5.82 0.79 10.51
CA ASN A 22 -5.58 -0.26 11.50
C ASN A 22 -5.73 0.20 12.97
N GLY A 23 -6.82 0.89 13.29
CA GLY A 23 -7.11 1.34 14.66
C GLY A 23 -6.50 2.69 15.06
N LYS A 24 -5.71 3.33 14.20
CA LYS A 24 -4.99 4.59 14.49
C LYS A 24 -5.36 5.70 13.50
N GLU A 25 -5.36 6.94 13.98
CA GLU A 25 -5.60 8.12 13.14
C GLU A 25 -4.30 8.69 12.55
N TYR A 26 -4.36 8.99 11.25
CA TYR A 26 -3.29 9.63 10.50
C TYR A 26 -3.86 10.79 9.68
N ASP A 27 -3.00 11.76 9.38
CA ASP A 27 -3.23 12.75 8.33
C ASP A 27 -2.44 12.31 7.09
N MET A 28 -3.15 12.14 5.98
CA MET A 28 -2.57 11.79 4.69
C MET A 28 -2.52 13.02 3.80
N TYR A 29 -1.31 13.42 3.42
CA TYR A 29 -1.07 14.46 2.44
C TYR A 29 -0.83 13.83 1.08
N HIS A 30 -1.45 14.37 0.04
CA HIS A 30 -1.29 13.94 -1.34
C HIS A 30 -1.15 15.16 -2.26
N TYR A 31 -0.17 15.13 -3.14
CA TYR A 31 -0.04 16.07 -4.25
C TYR A 31 0.56 15.39 -5.49
N SER A 32 0.35 15.99 -6.66
CA SER A 32 1.02 15.57 -7.88
C SER A 32 1.91 16.66 -8.44
N LYS A 33 3.10 16.30 -8.91
CA LYS A 33 4.05 17.20 -9.57
C LYS A 33 4.51 16.56 -10.87
N ASN A 34 4.25 17.22 -12.00
CA ASN A 34 4.59 16.74 -13.34
C ASN A 34 4.06 15.31 -13.63
N GLY A 35 2.87 14.96 -13.11
CA GLY A 35 2.29 13.62 -13.27
C GLY A 35 2.78 12.57 -12.29
N VAL A 36 3.74 12.90 -11.42
CA VAL A 36 4.23 12.02 -10.34
C VAL A 36 3.37 12.23 -9.10
N SER A 37 2.82 11.14 -8.53
CA SER A 37 2.08 11.15 -7.26
C SER A 37 3.06 11.15 -6.09
N HIS A 38 2.76 11.95 -5.06
CA HIS A 38 3.48 11.96 -3.81
C HIS A 38 2.49 11.86 -2.64
N ARG A 39 2.73 10.93 -1.70
CA ARG A 39 1.96 10.82 -0.46
C ARG A 39 2.83 10.77 0.77
N TYR A 40 2.31 11.38 1.84
CA TYR A 40 2.92 11.40 3.16
C TYR A 40 1.87 11.06 4.19
N LEU A 41 2.18 10.11 5.07
CA LEU A 41 1.39 9.81 6.26
C LEU A 41 2.03 10.47 7.47
N HIS A 42 1.22 11.15 8.26
CA HIS A 42 1.61 11.74 9.53
C HIS A 42 0.71 11.16 10.61
N GLN A 43 1.28 10.65 11.69
CA GLN A 43 0.46 10.16 12.80
C GLN A 43 0.10 11.33 13.71
N LYS A 44 -1.20 11.56 13.94
CA LYS A 44 -1.67 12.72 14.74
C LYS A 44 -1.13 12.77 16.17
N HIS A 45 -0.79 11.60 16.74
CA HIS A 45 -0.26 11.50 18.10
C HIS A 45 1.22 11.93 18.21
N PHE A 46 1.98 11.89 17.12
CA PHE A 46 3.40 12.27 17.11
C PHE A 46 3.56 13.67 16.49
N SER A 47 3.23 14.70 17.26
CA SER A 47 3.30 16.10 16.79
C SER A 47 4.73 16.55 16.40
N SER A 48 5.76 15.81 16.80
CA SER A 48 7.16 16.07 16.44
C SER A 48 7.67 15.28 15.24
N LEU A 49 6.97 14.22 14.81
CA LEU A 49 7.41 13.41 13.67
C LEU A 49 7.02 14.09 12.36
N PRO A 50 7.97 14.31 11.45
CA PRO A 50 7.67 14.96 10.18
C PRO A 50 6.89 14.05 9.22
N TRP A 51 6.87 12.73 9.42
CA TRP A 51 6.08 11.72 8.68
C TRP A 51 6.35 10.33 9.28
N VAL A 52 5.48 9.34 9.02
CA VAL A 52 5.62 7.93 9.45
C VAL A 52 5.86 6.97 8.28
N ALA A 53 5.29 7.28 7.11
CA ALA A 53 5.61 6.63 5.84
C ALA A 53 5.35 7.61 4.68
N ARG A 54 6.06 7.43 3.56
CA ARG A 54 5.85 8.24 2.35
C ARG A 54 6.06 7.40 1.08
N SER A 55 5.38 7.80 0.01
CA SER A 55 5.48 7.16 -1.30
C SER A 55 5.60 8.18 -2.43
N VAL A 56 6.26 7.75 -3.51
CA VAL A 56 6.31 8.45 -4.79
C VAL A 56 5.99 7.44 -5.89
N TYR A 57 4.95 7.71 -6.67
CA TYR A 57 4.54 6.84 -7.76
C TYR A 57 4.52 7.58 -9.09
N ASN A 58 5.30 7.08 -10.04
CA ASN A 58 5.40 7.62 -11.38
C ASN A 58 4.81 6.62 -12.39
N LYS A 59 3.62 6.95 -12.90
CA LYS A 59 2.89 6.09 -13.82
C LYS A 59 3.35 6.33 -15.27
N THR A 60 4.41 5.63 -15.67
CA THR A 60 5.05 5.75 -16.99
C THR A 60 5.00 4.49 -17.84
N TYR A 61 4.28 3.45 -17.41
CA TYR A 61 4.17 2.16 -18.10
C TYR A 61 3.87 2.31 -19.60
N LEU A 62 2.94 3.19 -19.99
CA LEU A 62 2.58 3.39 -21.39
C LEU A 62 3.68 4.03 -22.25
N THR A 63 4.61 4.75 -21.65
CA THR A 63 5.67 5.49 -22.37
C THR A 63 7.04 4.82 -22.29
N THR A 64 7.36 4.18 -21.16
CA THR A 64 8.69 3.56 -20.91
C THR A 64 8.63 2.04 -20.75
N GLY A 65 7.43 1.46 -20.64
CA GLY A 65 7.22 0.06 -20.28
C GLY A 65 7.29 -0.23 -18.79
N TRP A 66 7.58 0.77 -17.95
CA TRP A 66 7.72 0.62 -16.50
C TRP A 66 7.05 1.78 -15.75
N ASP A 67 6.32 1.44 -14.69
CA ASP A 67 6.06 2.39 -13.62
C ASP A 67 7.20 2.33 -12.60
N SER A 68 7.44 3.43 -11.88
CA SER A 68 8.34 3.42 -10.71
C SER A 68 7.58 3.76 -9.44
N PHE A 69 7.84 3.00 -8.39
CA PHE A 69 7.26 3.20 -7.06
C PHE A 69 8.39 3.23 -6.03
N ASP A 70 8.55 4.38 -5.38
CA ASP A 70 9.48 4.56 -4.27
C ASP A 70 8.69 4.67 -2.98
N LEU A 71 9.17 3.99 -1.94
CA LEU A 71 8.51 3.91 -0.64
C LEU A 71 9.54 4.02 0.48
N GLU A 72 9.22 4.78 1.51
CA GLU A 72 10.10 4.97 2.65
C GLU A 72 9.29 5.00 3.95
N THR A 73 9.78 4.27 4.95
CA THR A 73 9.23 4.22 6.31
C THR A 73 10.17 4.93 7.28
N ASN A 74 9.60 5.53 8.33
CA ASN A 74 10.39 6.26 9.30
C ASN A 74 10.94 5.29 10.37
N PRO A 75 12.26 5.27 10.63
CA PRO A 75 12.87 4.40 11.63
C PRO A 75 12.42 4.69 13.08
N GLU A 76 11.80 5.84 13.36
CA GLU A 76 11.22 6.17 14.66
C GLU A 76 9.87 5.48 14.92
N VAL A 77 9.28 4.86 13.89
CA VAL A 77 8.06 4.03 14.01
C VAL A 77 8.49 2.58 14.28
N ASP A 78 7.73 1.84 15.09
CA ASP A 78 7.98 0.41 15.29
C ASP A 78 7.92 -0.37 13.96
N ASP A 79 8.72 -1.41 13.82
CA ASP A 79 8.86 -2.18 12.57
C ASP A 79 7.53 -2.77 12.08
N ASN A 80 6.67 -3.24 12.99
CA ASN A 80 5.31 -3.67 12.66
C ASN A 80 4.48 -2.54 12.03
N GLY A 81 4.52 -1.34 12.62
CA GLY A 81 3.91 -0.13 12.08
C GLY A 81 4.49 0.25 10.72
N GLN A 82 5.82 0.19 10.56
CA GLN A 82 6.49 0.45 9.29
C GLN A 82 6.01 -0.50 8.20
N ALA A 83 6.03 -1.81 8.44
CA ALA A 83 5.62 -2.83 7.48
C ALA A 83 4.17 -2.65 7.02
N PHE A 84 3.25 -2.45 7.98
CA PHE A 84 1.83 -2.24 7.65
C PHE A 84 1.61 -0.96 6.83
N LEU A 85 2.23 0.16 7.24
CA LEU A 85 2.05 1.45 6.55
C LEU A 85 2.74 1.48 5.18
N ALA A 86 3.85 0.76 5.03
CA ALA A 86 4.48 0.51 3.75
C ALA A 86 3.50 -0.16 2.78
N GLY A 87 2.91 -1.28 3.20
CA GLY A 87 1.91 -1.98 2.41
C GLY A 87 0.68 -1.11 2.11
N TYR A 88 0.20 -0.36 3.11
CA TYR A 88 -0.94 0.54 2.92
C TYR A 88 -0.69 1.56 1.79
N LEU A 89 0.46 2.23 1.79
CA LEU A 89 0.78 3.22 0.75
C LEU A 89 0.95 2.56 -0.63
N GLU A 90 1.56 1.38 -0.71
CA GLU A 90 1.64 0.61 -1.95
C GLU A 90 0.25 0.27 -2.51
N GLY A 91 -0.63 -0.24 -1.66
CA GLY A 91 -2.01 -0.56 -2.04
C GLY A 91 -2.78 0.67 -2.52
N VAL A 92 -2.61 1.83 -1.87
CA VAL A 92 -3.26 3.08 -2.27
C VAL A 92 -2.73 3.59 -3.62
N GLU A 93 -1.41 3.68 -3.77
CA GLU A 93 -0.79 4.29 -4.96
C GLU A 93 -0.93 3.42 -6.21
N THR A 94 -0.87 2.10 -6.04
CA THR A 94 -0.77 1.15 -7.16
C THR A 94 -2.05 0.33 -7.40
N HIS A 95 -3.17 0.67 -6.76
CA HIS A 95 -4.43 -0.10 -6.86
C HIS A 95 -4.87 -0.40 -8.30
N GLU A 96 -4.74 0.55 -9.24
CA GLU A 96 -5.07 0.32 -10.65
C GLU A 96 -4.16 -0.74 -11.28
N ALA A 97 -2.84 -0.65 -11.04
CA ALA A 97 -1.87 -1.61 -11.54
C ALA A 97 -2.05 -3.00 -10.91
N ILE A 98 -2.36 -3.07 -9.62
CA ILE A 98 -2.71 -4.33 -8.93
C ILE A 98 -3.93 -4.97 -9.59
N TYR A 99 -4.99 -4.19 -9.81
CA TYR A 99 -6.22 -4.69 -10.45
C TYR A 99 -5.95 -5.19 -11.87
N ASP A 100 -5.25 -4.39 -12.69
CA ASP A 100 -4.92 -4.75 -14.06
C ASP A 100 -4.03 -6.01 -14.10
N HIS A 101 -3.06 -6.13 -13.19
CA HIS A 101 -2.24 -7.32 -13.09
C HIS A 101 -3.07 -8.55 -12.74
N TYR A 102 -3.91 -8.48 -11.70
CA TYR A 102 -4.82 -9.56 -11.33
C TYR A 102 -5.75 -9.96 -12.48
N PHE A 103 -6.35 -8.97 -13.15
CA PHE A 103 -7.25 -9.20 -14.27
C PHE A 103 -6.57 -9.97 -15.41
N ASN A 104 -5.33 -9.59 -15.71
CA ASN A 104 -4.57 -10.14 -16.83
C ASN A 104 -3.96 -11.52 -16.52
N THR A 105 -3.62 -11.81 -15.27
CA THR A 105 -2.84 -13.02 -14.93
C THR A 105 -3.64 -14.07 -14.14
N LEU A 106 -4.59 -13.66 -13.31
CA LEU A 106 -5.20 -14.55 -12.31
C LEU A 106 -6.72 -14.65 -12.39
N LYS A 107 -7.43 -13.66 -12.95
CA LYS A 107 -8.90 -13.60 -12.91
C LYS A 107 -9.60 -14.88 -13.40
N SER A 108 -9.13 -15.45 -14.50
CA SER A 108 -9.70 -16.67 -15.10
C SER A 108 -9.01 -17.96 -14.65
N SER A 109 -8.10 -17.91 -13.68
CA SER A 109 -7.30 -19.08 -13.28
C SER A 109 -8.14 -20.22 -12.71
N CYS A 110 -9.32 -19.91 -12.15
CA CYS A 110 -10.25 -20.89 -11.59
C CYS A 110 -11.39 -21.30 -12.54
N ASP A 111 -11.45 -20.75 -13.74
CA ASP A 111 -12.50 -21.08 -14.71
C ASP A 111 -12.40 -22.57 -15.07
N ASN A 112 -13.53 -23.28 -14.93
CA ASN A 112 -13.63 -24.74 -15.12
C ASN A 112 -12.69 -25.59 -14.22
N LYS A 113 -12.07 -24.99 -13.19
CA LYS A 113 -11.13 -25.65 -12.27
C LYS A 113 -11.56 -25.54 -10.81
N THR A 114 -12.87 -25.42 -10.55
CA THR A 114 -13.43 -25.17 -9.21
C THR A 114 -12.89 -26.11 -8.13
N LYS A 115 -12.85 -27.43 -8.39
CA LYS A 115 -12.32 -28.41 -7.42
C LYS A 115 -10.84 -28.22 -7.10
N LEU A 116 -10.03 -27.83 -8.10
CA LEU A 116 -8.62 -27.55 -7.88
C LEU A 116 -8.45 -26.27 -7.06
N CYS A 117 -9.15 -25.19 -7.43
CA CYS A 117 -9.08 -23.93 -6.67
C CYS A 117 -9.59 -24.07 -5.24
N GLN A 118 -10.65 -24.85 -4.99
CA GLN A 118 -11.09 -25.16 -3.63
C GLN A 118 -10.00 -25.83 -2.79
N ARG A 119 -9.22 -26.75 -3.38
CA ARG A 119 -8.11 -27.41 -2.69
C ARG A 119 -6.94 -26.45 -2.43
N ILE A 120 -6.61 -25.61 -3.42
CA ILE A 120 -5.56 -24.60 -3.29
C ILE A 120 -5.92 -23.60 -2.19
N ASN A 121 -7.13 -23.04 -2.23
CA ASN A 121 -7.61 -22.09 -1.23
C ASN A 121 -7.62 -22.72 0.16
N HIS A 122 -8.15 -23.95 0.29
CA HIS A 122 -8.13 -24.65 1.59
C HIS A 122 -6.70 -24.83 2.13
N TYR A 123 -5.74 -25.17 1.27
CA TYR A 123 -4.34 -25.30 1.66
C TYR A 123 -3.75 -23.95 2.11
N LEU A 124 -3.98 -22.89 1.33
CA LEU A 124 -3.52 -21.53 1.65
C LEU A 124 -4.13 -21.03 2.96
N ASP A 125 -5.44 -21.17 3.14
CA ASP A 125 -6.14 -20.77 4.37
C ASP A 125 -5.56 -21.51 5.58
N THR A 126 -5.39 -22.83 5.48
CA THR A 126 -4.80 -23.64 6.55
C THR A 126 -3.36 -23.21 6.87
N ASN A 127 -2.56 -22.92 5.84
CA ASN A 127 -1.19 -22.47 6.03
C ASN A 127 -1.12 -21.08 6.66
N ILE A 128 -1.94 -20.14 6.23
CA ILE A 128 -2.02 -18.78 6.79
C ILE A 128 -2.43 -18.84 8.26
N GLU A 129 -3.42 -19.65 8.62
CA GLU A 129 -3.82 -19.83 10.03
C GLU A 129 -2.71 -20.45 10.87
N TRP A 130 -1.97 -21.43 10.33
CA TRP A 130 -0.79 -21.97 11.00
C TRP A 130 0.29 -20.90 11.20
N ILE A 131 0.59 -20.09 10.17
CA ILE A 131 1.58 -19.01 10.27
C ILE A 131 1.17 -17.98 11.31
N LYS A 132 -0.10 -17.57 11.35
CA LYS A 132 -0.62 -16.66 12.38
C LYS A 132 -0.34 -17.21 13.78
N GLY A 133 -0.66 -18.49 14.01
CA GLY A 133 -0.38 -19.14 15.29
C GLY A 133 1.11 -19.19 15.64
N MET A 134 2.00 -19.38 14.67
CA MET A 134 3.44 -19.36 14.89
C MET A 134 3.96 -17.94 15.17
N VAL A 135 3.48 -16.94 14.44
CA VAL A 135 3.81 -15.53 14.67
C VAL A 135 3.39 -15.11 16.08
N GLU A 136 2.16 -15.42 16.51
CA GLU A 136 1.65 -15.10 17.85
C GLU A 136 2.51 -15.72 18.96
N GLN A 137 3.00 -16.94 18.77
CA GLN A 137 3.79 -17.65 19.77
C GLN A 137 5.26 -17.22 19.81
N HIS A 138 5.83 -16.83 18.67
CA HIS A 138 7.29 -16.74 18.51
C HIS A 138 7.83 -15.37 18.11
N ALA A 139 7.06 -14.51 17.41
CA ALA A 139 7.60 -13.29 16.80
C ALA A 139 8.22 -12.31 17.81
N ALA A 140 7.74 -12.29 19.05
CA ALA A 140 8.29 -11.43 20.09
C ALA A 140 9.73 -11.79 20.52
N ASN A 141 10.16 -13.05 20.30
CA ASN A 141 11.44 -13.56 20.82
C ASN A 141 12.31 -14.26 19.76
N ASP A 142 11.76 -14.54 18.57
CA ASP A 142 12.45 -15.21 17.48
C ASP A 142 12.54 -14.27 16.26
N LEU A 143 13.77 -13.99 15.82
CA LEU A 143 14.04 -13.06 14.72
C LEU A 143 13.45 -13.51 13.39
N TYR A 144 13.43 -14.83 13.12
CA TYR A 144 12.84 -15.36 11.90
C TYR A 144 11.33 -15.13 11.90
N TRP A 145 10.66 -15.48 13.00
CA TRP A 145 9.22 -15.27 13.12
C TRP A 145 8.83 -13.78 13.17
N ASN A 146 9.70 -12.90 13.67
CA ASN A 146 9.49 -11.45 13.51
C ASN A 146 9.50 -11.04 12.03
N GLN A 147 10.46 -11.49 11.23
CA GLN A 147 10.49 -11.15 9.79
C GLN A 147 9.28 -11.72 9.04
N VAL A 148 8.83 -12.94 9.38
CA VAL A 148 7.58 -13.49 8.83
C VAL A 148 6.39 -12.61 9.20
N ASN A 149 6.30 -12.16 10.46
CA ASN A 149 5.26 -11.22 10.90
C ASN A 149 5.26 -9.93 10.08
N LEU A 150 6.43 -9.29 9.90
CA LEU A 150 6.56 -8.06 9.11
C LEU A 150 6.09 -8.25 7.66
N PHE A 151 6.45 -9.36 7.02
CA PHE A 151 5.98 -9.68 5.67
C PHE A 151 4.45 -9.74 5.61
N TYR A 152 3.81 -10.47 6.52
CA TYR A 152 2.35 -10.59 6.54
C TYR A 152 1.64 -9.28 6.91
N LEU A 153 2.25 -8.44 7.76
CA LEU A 153 1.75 -7.09 8.05
C LEU A 153 1.80 -6.20 6.81
N GLN A 154 2.86 -6.26 6.01
CA GLN A 154 2.94 -5.54 4.74
C GLN A 154 1.88 -6.04 3.75
N MET A 155 1.69 -7.35 3.62
CA MET A 155 0.64 -7.92 2.77
C MET A 155 -0.77 -7.48 3.21
N ALA A 156 -1.05 -7.48 4.52
CA ALA A 156 -2.30 -6.97 5.06
C ALA A 156 -2.47 -5.47 4.80
N GLY A 157 -1.39 -4.70 4.91
CA GLY A 157 -1.32 -3.29 4.54
C GLY A 157 -1.73 -3.06 3.08
N ILE A 158 -1.19 -3.84 2.14
CA ILE A 158 -1.54 -3.73 0.70
C ILE A 158 -3.03 -3.90 0.48
N VAL A 159 -3.63 -4.95 1.05
CA VAL A 159 -5.07 -5.21 0.91
C VAL A 159 -5.90 -4.07 1.51
N PHE A 160 -5.53 -3.61 2.71
CA PHE A 160 -6.22 -2.50 3.38
C PHE A 160 -6.12 -1.21 2.56
N GLY A 161 -4.91 -0.85 2.10
CA GLY A 161 -4.64 0.33 1.30
C GLY A 161 -5.39 0.29 -0.03
N TYR A 162 -5.32 -0.82 -0.76
CA TYR A 162 -6.06 -1.04 -2.00
C TYR A 162 -7.56 -0.83 -1.78
N ASN A 163 -8.15 -1.50 -0.78
CA ASN A 163 -9.59 -1.44 -0.53
C ASN A 163 -10.08 -0.07 -0.05
N SER A 164 -9.17 0.78 0.46
CA SER A 164 -9.52 2.15 0.88
C SER A 164 -9.80 3.10 -0.28
N VAL A 165 -9.33 2.77 -1.49
CA VAL A 165 -9.47 3.61 -2.70
C VAL A 165 -10.11 2.88 -3.88
N ALA A 166 -10.14 1.55 -3.86
CA ALA A 166 -10.71 0.76 -4.95
C ALA A 166 -12.23 0.99 -5.11
N PRO A 167 -12.74 1.04 -6.36
CA PRO A 167 -14.17 0.97 -6.63
C PRO A 167 -14.82 -0.26 -5.99
N ALA A 168 -16.09 -0.15 -5.59
CA ALA A 168 -16.81 -1.21 -4.89
C ALA A 168 -16.88 -2.54 -5.66
N ASP A 169 -16.86 -2.51 -6.99
CA ASP A 169 -16.86 -3.69 -7.87
C ASP A 169 -15.46 -4.31 -8.06
N LYS A 170 -14.42 -3.69 -7.51
CA LYS A 170 -13.01 -4.10 -7.66
C LYS A 170 -12.31 -4.38 -6.33
N THR A 171 -13.01 -4.33 -5.20
CA THR A 171 -12.41 -4.59 -3.88
C THR A 171 -11.84 -6.00 -3.80
N LEU A 172 -10.67 -6.14 -3.20
CA LEU A 172 -10.08 -7.44 -2.85
C LEU A 172 -10.82 -8.01 -1.64
N THR A 173 -11.24 -9.27 -1.73
CA THR A 173 -11.92 -10.02 -0.66
C THR A 173 -11.02 -11.13 -0.14
#